data_AF-A0A1A8L6M6-F1
#
_entry.id   AF-A0A1A8L6M6-F1
#
_cell.length_a   1.000
_cell.length_b   1.000
_cell.length_c   1.000
_cell.angle_alpha   90.00
_cell.angle_beta   90.00
_cell.angle_gamma   90.00
#
_symmetry.space_group_name_H-M   'P 1'
#
loop_
_entity.id
_entity.type
_entity.pdbx_description
1 polymer ?
#
loop_
_entity_poly.entity_id
_entity_poly.type
_entity_poly.pdbx_seq_one_letter_code
_entity_poly.pdbx_strand_id
1 'polypeptide(L)'
;PELFKMAMPCLSAIAGALPPDYVDASISAAIEKPVSVDAQGNFDPKPISTLNVVLPEKLEHFANRYAEHCHEKWSAEKVLLGWKHGDCVDEKAKTHPQ
;
A
#
# COMPACT_ATOMS: atom_id res chain seq x y z
N PRO A 1 16.14 14.24 16.42
CA PRO A 1 14.99 15.16 16.55
C PRO A 1 13.93 14.99 15.45
N GLU A 2 14.33 14.87 14.18
CA GLU A 2 13.40 14.66 13.05
C GLU A 2 12.79 13.26 12.98
N LEU A 3 13.57 12.22 13.31
CA LEU A 3 13.08 10.83 13.31
C LEU A 3 11.87 10.65 14.23
N PHE A 4 11.87 11.30 15.39
CA PHE A 4 10.72 11.30 16.31
C PHE A 4 9.49 11.97 15.68
N LYS A 5 9.67 13.11 14.98
CA LYS A 5 8.56 13.79 14.28
C LYS A 5 7.98 12.93 13.14
N MET A 6 8.80 12.11 12.48
CA MET A 6 8.37 11.21 11.42
C MET A 6 7.76 9.90 11.93
N ALA A 7 8.17 9.43 13.11
CA ALA A 7 7.68 8.18 13.71
C ALA A 7 6.35 8.34 14.47
N MET A 8 6.07 9.54 14.99
CA MET A 8 4.84 9.83 15.74
C MET A 8 3.55 9.54 14.94
N PRO A 9 3.41 9.94 13.66
CA PRO A 9 2.24 9.59 12.84
C PRO A 9 2.01 8.08 12.69
N CYS A 10 3.09 7.30 12.54
CA CYS A 10 3.01 5.84 12.40
C CYS A 10 2.57 5.17 13.71
N LEU A 11 3.10 5.62 14.85
CA LEU A 11 2.70 5.14 16.17
C LEU A 11 1.23 5.47 16.47
N SER A 12 0.77 6.67 16.12
CA SER A 12 -0.63 7.08 16.27
C SER A 12 -1.57 6.28 15.35
N ALA A 13 -1.14 5.95 14.14
CA ALA A 13 -1.92 5.15 13.20
C ALA A 13 -2.11 3.70 13.70
N ILE A 14 -1.06 3.06 14.24
CA ILE A 14 -1.15 1.71 14.81
C ILE A 14 -2.08 1.69 16.03
N ALA A 15 -1.92 2.67 16.94
CA ALA A 15 -2.79 2.79 18.11
C ALA A 15 -4.27 3.03 17.74
N GLY A 16 -4.53 3.78 16.66
CA GLY A 16 -5.88 4.05 16.16
C GLY A 16 -6.53 2.91 15.37
N ALA A 17 -5.74 1.93 14.91
CA ALA A 17 -6.21 0.73 14.21
C ALA A 17 -6.58 -0.42 15.15
N LEU A 18 -6.25 -0.32 16.43
CA LEU A 18 -6.68 -1.27 17.45
C LEU A 18 -8.13 -0.99 17.86
N PRO A 19 -8.97 -2.04 18.00
CA PRO A 19 -10.34 -1.87 18.40
C PRO A 19 -10.45 -1.38 19.86
N PRO A 20 -11.55 -0.68 20.22
CA PRO A 20 -11.66 0.08 21.47
C PRO A 20 -11.70 -0.79 22.73
N ASP A 21 -11.94 -2.09 22.58
CA ASP A 21 -11.85 -3.12 23.62
C ASP A 21 -10.40 -3.49 23.99
N TYR A 22 -9.42 -3.08 23.17
CA TYR A 22 -7.99 -3.37 23.35
C TYR A 22 -7.18 -2.20 23.94
N VAL A 23 -7.81 -1.03 24.14
CA VAL A 23 -7.14 0.19 24.65
C VAL A 23 -7.58 0.48 26.08
N ASP A 24 -6.62 0.75 26.97
CA ASP A 24 -6.93 1.19 28.33
C ASP A 24 -7.61 2.56 28.29
N ALA A 25 -8.85 2.64 28.77
CA ALA A 25 -9.70 3.83 28.71
C ALA A 25 -9.10 5.05 29.44
N SER A 26 -8.10 4.84 30.29
CA SER A 26 -7.33 5.87 30.98
C SER A 26 -6.51 6.80 30.06
N ILE A 27 -6.19 6.35 28.83
CA ILE A 27 -5.33 7.06 27.85
C ILE A 27 -6.14 7.91 26.85
N SER A 28 -7.48 7.85 26.91
CA SER A 28 -8.37 8.52 25.96
C SER A 28 -8.32 10.06 26.00
N ALA A 29 -7.83 10.66 27.09
CA ALA A 29 -7.89 12.10 27.32
C ALA A 29 -6.83 12.93 26.54
N ALA A 30 -5.81 12.32 25.92
CA ALA A 30 -4.66 13.06 25.39
C ALA A 30 -4.35 12.84 23.89
N ILE A 31 -5.19 12.11 23.15
CA ILE A 31 -4.91 11.79 21.73
C ILE A 31 -5.90 12.51 20.83
N GLU A 32 -5.63 13.79 20.54
CA GLU A 32 -6.26 14.49 19.43
C GLU A 32 -5.71 13.93 18.11
N LYS A 33 -6.47 12.99 17.52
CA LYS A 33 -6.21 12.37 16.22
C LYS A 33 -6.27 13.41 15.08
N PRO A 34 -5.31 13.44 14.14
CA PRO A 34 -5.58 13.86 12.77
C PRO A 34 -5.85 12.61 11.91
N VAL A 35 -6.85 11.80 12.30
CA VAL A 35 -7.47 10.85 11.37
C VAL A 35 -8.56 11.64 10.68
N SER A 36 -8.51 11.74 9.35
CA SER A 36 -9.60 12.37 8.60
C SER A 36 -10.84 11.50 8.80
N VAL A 37 -11.78 12.02 9.59
CA VAL A 37 -13.06 11.42 9.88
C VAL A 37 -14.15 12.31 9.30
N ASP A 38 -15.22 11.71 8.79
CA ASP A 38 -16.39 12.46 8.33
C ASP A 38 -17.18 13.05 9.52
N ALA A 39 -18.26 13.77 9.21
CA ALA A 39 -19.11 14.39 10.24
C ALA A 39 -19.80 13.37 11.17
N GLN A 40 -19.77 12.08 10.84
CA GLN A 40 -20.37 10.97 11.56
C GLN A 40 -19.31 10.15 12.31
N GLY A 41 -18.03 10.51 12.22
CA GLY A 41 -16.93 9.83 12.88
C GLY A 41 -16.41 8.59 12.14
N ASN A 42 -16.85 8.35 10.90
CA ASN A 42 -16.33 7.26 10.08
C ASN A 42 -14.99 7.63 9.45
N PHE A 43 -14.20 6.61 9.13
CA PHE A 43 -12.93 6.77 8.43
C PHE A 43 -13.13 7.38 7.03
N ASP A 44 -12.53 8.56 6.80
CA ASP A 44 -12.61 9.31 5.54
C ASP A 44 -11.18 9.63 5.05
N PRO A 45 -10.49 8.70 4.35
CA PRO A 45 -9.14 8.95 3.89
C PRO A 45 -9.12 10.03 2.80
N LYS A 46 -8.23 11.00 2.94
CA LYS A 46 -8.02 12.07 1.96
C LYS A 46 -6.65 11.90 1.28
N PRO A 47 -6.53 11.03 0.25
CA PRO A 47 -5.27 10.85 -0.45
C PRO A 47 -4.89 12.11 -1.23
N ILE A 48 -3.59 12.28 -1.47
CA ILE A 48 -3.10 13.32 -2.38
C ILE A 48 -3.40 12.89 -3.82
N SER A 49 -3.94 13.80 -4.63
CA SER A 49 -4.19 13.54 -6.05
C SER A 49 -2.88 13.40 -6.82
N THR A 50 -2.72 12.29 -7.55
CA THR A 50 -1.55 12.01 -8.37
C THR A 50 -1.75 12.32 -9.86
N LEU A 51 -2.96 12.74 -10.27
CA LEU A 51 -3.33 12.93 -11.68
C LEU A 51 -2.44 13.91 -12.44
N ASN A 52 -1.90 14.93 -11.74
CA ASN A 52 -1.05 15.97 -12.33
C ASN A 52 0.42 15.83 -11.93
N VAL A 53 0.82 14.71 -11.33
CA VAL A 53 2.21 14.44 -10.97
C VAL A 53 2.94 13.87 -12.17
N VAL A 54 3.94 14.59 -12.66
CA VAL A 54 4.81 14.13 -13.76
C VAL A 54 6.09 13.55 -13.16
N LEU A 55 6.41 12.31 -13.54
CA LEU A 55 7.67 11.68 -13.14
C LEU A 55 8.82 12.26 -13.98
N PRO A 56 9.96 12.64 -13.36
CA PRO A 56 11.18 12.95 -14.09
C PRO A 56 11.63 11.74 -14.92
N GLU A 57 12.18 11.98 -16.12
CA GLU A 57 12.62 10.94 -17.07
C GLU A 57 13.54 9.87 -16.42
N LYS A 58 14.47 10.29 -15.55
CA LYS A 58 15.34 9.34 -14.82
C LYS A 58 14.56 8.36 -13.94
N LEU A 59 13.45 8.81 -13.35
CA LEU A 59 12.58 7.98 -12.52
C LEU A 59 11.62 7.14 -13.37
N GLU A 60 11.23 7.59 -14.56
CA GLU A 60 10.48 6.76 -15.52
C GLU A 60 11.30 5.54 -15.95
N HIS A 61 12.59 5.74 -16.29
CA HIS A 61 13.48 4.63 -16.60
C HIS A 61 13.60 3.65 -15.41
N PHE A 62 13.74 4.18 -14.19
CA PHE A 62 13.79 3.33 -12.99
C PHE A 62 12.48 2.57 -12.77
N ALA A 63 11.32 3.22 -12.96
CA ALA A 63 10.01 2.60 -12.84
C ALA A 63 9.84 1.45 -13.84
N ASN A 64 10.28 1.62 -15.09
CA ASN A 64 10.27 0.56 -16.09
C ASN A 64 11.16 -0.62 -15.71
N ARG A 65 12.40 -0.34 -15.25
CA ARG A 65 13.30 -1.39 -14.75
C ARG A 65 12.74 -2.12 -13.54
N TYR A 66 12.04 -1.41 -12.66
CA TYR A 66 11.37 -2.00 -11.53
C TYR A 66 10.19 -2.87 -11.96
N ALA A 67 9.40 -2.43 -12.94
CA ALA A 67 8.31 -3.21 -13.52
C ALA A 67 8.81 -4.52 -14.18
N GLU A 68 9.92 -4.46 -14.93
CA GLU A 68 10.60 -5.64 -15.47
C GLU A 68 10.97 -6.64 -14.36
N HIS A 69 11.64 -6.18 -13.32
CA HIS A 69 12.04 -7.02 -12.19
C HIS A 69 10.82 -7.60 -11.42
N CYS A 70 9.77 -6.81 -11.22
CA CYS A 70 8.53 -7.28 -10.60
C CYS A 70 7.88 -8.39 -11.44
N HIS A 71 7.84 -8.24 -12.76
CA HIS A 71 7.31 -9.25 -13.66
C HIS A 71 8.19 -10.52 -13.65
N GLU A 72 9.51 -10.40 -13.66
CA GLU A 72 10.44 -11.53 -13.56
C GLU A 72 10.20 -12.33 -12.28
N LYS A 73 10.10 -11.65 -11.14
CA LYS A 73 9.82 -12.30 -9.86
C LYS A 73 8.46 -12.99 -9.84
N TRP A 74 7.42 -12.30 -10.28
CA TRP A 74 6.06 -12.85 -10.34
C TRP A 74 5.98 -14.07 -11.28
N SER A 75 6.58 -13.97 -12.47
CA SER A 75 6.54 -15.04 -13.46
C SER A 75 7.33 -16.26 -13.01
N ALA A 76 8.47 -16.08 -12.33
CA ALA A 76 9.22 -17.17 -11.72
C ALA A 76 8.37 -17.97 -10.71
N GLU A 77 7.63 -17.27 -9.83
CA GLU A 77 6.70 -17.91 -8.89
C GLU A 77 5.56 -18.64 -9.63
N LYS A 78 5.02 -18.05 -10.70
CA LYS A 78 3.96 -18.68 -11.51
C LYS A 78 4.44 -19.94 -12.23
N VAL A 79 5.64 -19.93 -12.80
CA VAL A 79 6.22 -21.10 -13.48
C VAL A 79 6.36 -22.27 -12.49
N LEU A 80 6.80 -22.01 -11.25
CA LEU A 80 6.86 -23.03 -10.19
C LEU A 80 5.48 -23.61 -9.85
N LEU A 81 4.41 -22.82 -9.99
CA LEU A 81 3.02 -23.27 -9.82
C LEU A 81 2.45 -23.97 -11.07
N GLY A 82 3.28 -24.22 -12.09
CA GLY A 82 2.91 -24.91 -13.32
C GLY A 82 2.23 -24.02 -14.36
N TRP A 83 2.35 -22.69 -14.23
CA TRP A 83 1.94 -21.78 -15.29
C TRP A 83 2.92 -21.82 -16.46
N LYS A 84 2.37 -21.72 -17.66
CA LYS A 84 3.12 -21.72 -18.92
C LYS A 84 2.66 -20.57 -19.80
N HIS A 85 3.40 -20.32 -20.87
CA HIS A 85 3.00 -19.33 -21.86
C HIS A 85 1.74 -19.78 -22.64
N GLY A 86 0.90 -18.83 -23.00
CA GLY A 86 -0.19 -18.99 -23.96
C GLY A 86 -0.77 -17.63 -24.38
N ASP A 87 -1.61 -17.62 -25.41
CA ASP A 87 -2.08 -16.37 -26.03
C ASP A 87 -2.99 -15.52 -25.13
N CYS A 88 -3.58 -16.14 -24.11
CA CYS A 88 -4.46 -15.49 -23.16
C CYS A 88 -4.33 -16.09 -21.76
N VAL A 89 -4.86 -15.36 -20.78
CA VAL A 89 -4.93 -15.81 -19.39
C VAL A 89 -5.99 -16.91 -19.29
N ASP A 90 -5.58 -18.12 -18.96
CA ASP A 90 -6.47 -19.24 -18.66
C ASP A 90 -6.01 -19.93 -17.37
N GLU A 91 -6.82 -19.85 -16.32
CA GLU A 91 -6.47 -20.45 -15.02
C GLU A 91 -6.54 -21.98 -15.03
N LYS A 92 -7.44 -22.57 -15.82
CA LYS A 92 -7.60 -24.03 -15.90
C LYS A 92 -6.43 -24.64 -16.66
N ALA A 93 -6.07 -24.05 -17.79
CA ALA A 93 -4.92 -24.46 -18.57
C ALA A 93 -3.59 -23.95 -17.96
N LYS A 94 -3.66 -23.05 -16.96
CA LYS A 94 -2.54 -22.32 -16.37
C LYS A 94 -1.68 -21.65 -17.44
N THR A 95 -2.29 -20.86 -18.31
CA THR A 95 -1.59 -20.09 -19.35
C THR A 95 -1.69 -18.60 -19.07
N HIS A 96 -0.63 -17.85 -19.39
CA HIS A 96 -0.63 -16.39 -19.34
C HIS A 96 0.18 -15.85 -20.53
N PRO A 97 -0.28 -14.77 -21.19
CA PRO A 97 0.56 -14.05 -22.16
C PRO A 97 1.76 -13.45 -21.43
N GLN A 98 2.79 -12.99 -22.14
CA GLN A 98 3.87 -12.29 -21.44
C GLN A 98 3.36 -10.99 -20.81
#